data_AF-A0A067MZ41-F1
#
_entry.id   AF-A0A067MZ41-F1
#
_cell.length_a   1.000
_cell.length_b   1.000
_cell.length_c   1.000
_cell.angle_alpha   90.00
_cell.angle_beta   90.00
_cell.angle_gamma   90.00
#
_symmetry.space_group_name_H-M   'P 1'
#
loop_
_entity.id
_entity.type
_entity.pdbx_description
1 polymer ?
#
loop_
_entity_poly.entity_id
_entity_poly.type
_entity_poly.pdbx_seq_one_letter_code
_entity_poly.pdbx_strand_id
1 'polypeptide(L)'
;MWSTAREIAEGDTIIVWMKRDLLQPLVITPGKELNGRFGVYSHSDLIGVPYGSKVGSRNGKGFVYVLRPTPELWTLALPHRTQILYAADIAFVMAWLGIKPGSAVVEAGTGSGSFSHSVARTIGPSGRLHSFEFHETRANKARDDFERHGFKNITLKHQNVCKAGFGLKDEVDAVFLDLPAPWLAIDHAKLALRKDQTGRICCFSPCIEQVLRTVTALNDAGFTGITLYETLLRPHEVSAVSQIKIGDVAEKLKKNEAKREASRLEQIRRSGEKAEEKRKRKREANGADESGRVSRDEVVVKRTKAVEGEEMDVDVDAPLASAEVPVGDVSTMVEPSSTPVPLQAEEGEGAGADASQLETLNSAKCVREVRGHTSYLTFACLLPWTAEMAAAAAAVEDISDSVGADADGAANNGQASEKGLGENASREQQREEEEVYSDSESVAFGKLVAGIPVEELERLERGSLG
;
A
#
# COMPACT_ATOMS: atom_id res chain seq x y z
N MET A 1 2.14 -21.41 -13.05
CA MET A 1 2.59 -20.01 -13.17
C MET A 1 2.02 -19.48 -14.46
N TRP A 2 2.04 -18.16 -14.64
CA TRP A 2 1.60 -17.54 -15.90
C TRP A 2 2.29 -18.14 -17.12
N SER A 3 1.58 -18.09 -18.26
CA SER A 3 2.08 -18.57 -19.54
C SER A 3 3.44 -17.95 -19.86
N THR A 4 4.33 -18.74 -20.48
CA THR A 4 5.61 -18.30 -21.04
C THR A 4 5.53 -18.10 -22.56
N ALA A 5 4.35 -18.33 -23.16
CA ALA A 5 4.14 -18.17 -24.60
C ALA A 5 4.39 -16.73 -25.06
N ARG A 6 4.87 -16.56 -26.29
CA ARG A 6 5.16 -15.25 -26.86
C ARG A 6 3.90 -14.38 -27.01
N GLU A 7 2.79 -15.02 -27.36
CA GLU A 7 1.53 -14.39 -27.69
C GLU A 7 0.48 -14.65 -26.60
N ILE A 8 -0.46 -13.73 -26.48
CA ILE A 8 -1.57 -13.79 -25.53
C ILE A 8 -2.58 -14.85 -26.00
N ALA A 9 -3.03 -15.70 -25.09
CA ALA A 9 -4.08 -16.68 -25.34
C ALA A 9 -5.36 -16.39 -24.55
N GLU A 10 -6.45 -17.06 -24.90
CA GLU A 10 -7.65 -17.10 -24.07
C GLU A 10 -7.34 -17.65 -22.68
N GLY A 11 -7.92 -17.04 -21.63
CA GLY A 11 -7.74 -17.44 -20.25
C GLY A 11 -6.49 -16.85 -19.58
N ASP A 12 -5.55 -16.28 -20.34
CA ASP A 12 -4.36 -15.63 -19.78
C ASP A 12 -4.76 -14.43 -18.90
N THR A 13 -4.13 -14.32 -17.73
CA THR A 13 -4.08 -13.04 -17.00
C THR A 13 -2.97 -12.19 -17.61
N ILE A 14 -3.31 -10.97 -18.02
CA ILE A 14 -2.36 -9.97 -18.52
C ILE A 14 -2.37 -8.73 -17.64
N ILE A 15 -1.33 -7.91 -17.72
CA ILE A 15 -1.31 -6.57 -17.12
C ILE A 15 -1.47 -5.52 -18.22
N VAL A 16 -2.56 -4.78 -18.16
CA VAL A 16 -2.81 -3.66 -19.06
C VAL A 16 -2.19 -2.40 -18.46
N TRP A 17 -1.12 -1.91 -19.09
CA TRP A 17 -0.42 -0.71 -18.68
C TRP A 17 -0.92 0.49 -19.49
N MET A 18 -1.65 1.38 -18.81
CA MET A 18 -2.31 2.53 -19.44
C MET A 18 -1.53 3.84 -19.20
N LYS A 19 -1.03 4.03 -17.97
CA LYS A 19 -0.15 5.13 -17.54
C LYS A 19 0.84 4.63 -16.52
N ARG A 20 1.89 5.41 -16.22
CA ARG A 20 2.95 5.05 -15.27
C ARG A 20 2.42 4.49 -13.93
N ASP A 21 1.34 5.08 -13.43
CA ASP A 21 0.68 4.78 -12.16
C ASP A 21 -0.61 3.96 -12.30
N LEU A 22 -1.04 3.68 -13.54
CA LEU A 22 -2.29 2.99 -13.84
C LEU A 22 -2.03 1.70 -14.62
N LEU A 23 -1.99 0.62 -13.85
CA LEU A 23 -1.92 -0.76 -14.31
C LEU A 23 -3.17 -1.49 -13.85
N GLN A 24 -3.70 -2.37 -14.69
CA GLN A 24 -4.89 -3.16 -14.35
C GLN A 24 -4.69 -4.61 -14.81
N PRO A 25 -4.94 -5.62 -13.95
CA PRO A 25 -4.97 -7.00 -14.36
C PRO A 25 -6.23 -7.27 -15.16
N LEU A 26 -6.09 -8.04 -16.23
CA LEU A 26 -7.19 -8.42 -17.10
C LEU A 26 -7.10 -9.90 -17.43
N VAL A 27 -8.19 -10.62 -17.24
CA VAL A 27 -8.30 -12.00 -17.72
C VAL A 27 -8.86 -11.96 -19.14
N ILE A 28 -8.13 -12.55 -20.08
CA ILE A 28 -8.56 -12.62 -21.47
C ILE A 28 -9.73 -13.59 -21.58
N THR A 29 -10.84 -13.09 -22.10
CA THR A 29 -12.09 -13.85 -22.22
C THR A 29 -12.75 -13.38 -23.51
N PRO A 30 -12.77 -14.20 -24.58
CA PRO A 30 -13.37 -13.85 -25.85
C PRO A 30 -14.78 -13.27 -25.70
N GLY A 31 -15.11 -12.25 -26.51
CA GLY A 31 -16.41 -11.58 -26.46
C GLY A 31 -16.57 -10.53 -25.35
N LYS A 32 -15.64 -10.41 -24.40
CA LYS A 32 -15.61 -9.29 -23.44
C LYS A 32 -14.81 -8.10 -23.98
N GLU A 33 -15.06 -6.94 -23.40
CA GLU A 33 -14.36 -5.69 -23.71
C GLU A 33 -13.86 -4.99 -22.45
N LEU A 34 -12.67 -4.42 -22.55
CA LEU A 34 -12.16 -3.45 -21.58
C LEU A 34 -12.52 -2.05 -22.07
N ASN A 35 -13.39 -1.39 -21.30
CA ASN A 35 -13.85 -0.04 -21.56
C ASN A 35 -13.22 0.92 -20.55
N GLY A 36 -12.65 2.04 -21.02
CA GLY A 36 -12.07 3.03 -20.14
C GLY A 36 -11.74 4.36 -20.80
N ARG A 37 -11.05 5.22 -20.05
CA ARG A 37 -10.65 6.57 -20.50
C ARG A 37 -9.75 6.54 -21.74
N PHE A 38 -9.00 5.46 -21.96
CA PHE A 38 -8.07 5.27 -23.08
C PHE A 38 -8.70 4.58 -24.28
N GLY A 39 -10.00 4.27 -24.23
CA GLY A 39 -10.73 3.67 -25.33
C GLY A 39 -11.40 2.33 -25.00
N VAL A 40 -11.69 1.59 -26.07
CA VAL A 40 -12.39 0.30 -26.06
C VAL A 40 -11.47 -0.75 -26.67
N TYR A 41 -11.20 -1.80 -25.89
CA TYR A 41 -10.31 -2.89 -26.27
C TYR A 41 -11.06 -4.21 -26.17
N SER A 42 -11.36 -4.83 -27.32
CA SER A 42 -11.99 -6.15 -27.35
C SER A 42 -10.95 -7.21 -26.95
N HIS A 43 -11.32 -8.13 -26.06
CA HIS A 43 -10.41 -9.19 -25.62
C HIS A 43 -10.02 -10.11 -26.79
N SER A 44 -10.92 -10.30 -27.76
CA SER A 44 -10.65 -11.09 -28.95
C SER A 44 -9.54 -10.49 -29.81
N ASP A 45 -9.36 -9.16 -29.81
CA ASP A 45 -8.28 -8.49 -30.55
C ASP A 45 -6.93 -8.61 -29.84
N LEU A 46 -6.94 -8.96 -28.54
CA LEU A 46 -5.72 -9.15 -27.76
C LEU A 46 -5.14 -10.55 -27.95
N ILE A 47 -5.95 -11.52 -28.36
CA ILE A 47 -5.49 -12.90 -28.59
C ILE A 47 -4.56 -12.94 -29.81
N GLY A 48 -3.45 -13.66 -29.69
CA GLY A 48 -2.40 -13.72 -30.71
C GLY A 48 -1.47 -12.49 -30.71
N VAL A 49 -1.77 -11.45 -29.94
CA VAL A 49 -0.89 -10.29 -29.82
C VAL A 49 0.33 -10.67 -28.96
N PRO A 50 1.56 -10.38 -29.41
CA PRO A 50 2.75 -10.60 -28.60
C PRO A 50 2.72 -9.77 -27.31
N TYR A 51 3.11 -10.37 -26.19
CA TYR A 51 3.32 -9.64 -24.95
C TYR A 51 4.34 -8.49 -25.13
N GLY A 52 4.05 -7.34 -24.53
CA GLY A 52 4.81 -6.09 -24.67
C GLY A 52 4.31 -5.16 -25.79
N SER A 53 3.35 -5.61 -26.61
CA SER A 53 2.85 -4.82 -27.74
C SER A 53 2.05 -3.58 -27.29
N LYS A 54 2.16 -2.52 -28.11
CA LYS A 54 1.30 -1.33 -28.04
C LYS A 54 0.02 -1.60 -28.84
N VAL A 55 -1.12 -1.60 -28.17
CA VAL A 55 -2.43 -1.87 -28.78
C VAL A 55 -3.22 -0.57 -28.84
N GLY A 56 -3.70 -0.19 -30.03
CA GLY A 56 -4.58 0.96 -30.22
C GLY A 56 -6.03 0.64 -29.90
N SER A 57 -6.78 1.63 -29.42
CA SER A 57 -8.22 1.49 -29.18
C SER A 57 -9.00 1.43 -30.51
N ARG A 58 -10.09 0.64 -30.55
CA ARG A 58 -11.02 0.60 -31.70
C ARG A 58 -11.65 1.95 -32.03
N ASN A 59 -11.85 2.81 -31.03
CA ASN A 59 -12.43 4.14 -31.22
C ASN A 59 -11.40 5.25 -31.47
N GLY A 60 -10.12 4.90 -31.65
CA GLY A 60 -9.04 5.85 -31.95
C GLY A 60 -8.61 6.77 -30.80
N LYS A 61 -9.19 6.65 -29.59
CA LYS A 61 -8.94 7.59 -28.47
C LYS A 61 -7.64 7.37 -27.69
N GLY A 62 -6.87 6.32 -27.98
CA GLY A 62 -5.66 6.03 -27.22
C GLY A 62 -5.03 4.69 -27.53
N PHE A 63 -4.07 4.31 -26.69
CA PHE A 63 -3.40 3.01 -26.73
C PHE A 63 -3.11 2.52 -25.31
N VAL A 64 -2.85 1.23 -25.19
CA VAL A 64 -2.34 0.57 -23.97
C VAL A 64 -1.17 -0.33 -24.33
N TYR A 65 -0.34 -0.68 -23.34
CA TYR A 65 0.61 -1.79 -23.46
C TYR A 65 0.04 -3.02 -22.76
N VAL A 66 0.15 -4.17 -23.42
CA VAL A 66 -0.28 -5.46 -22.85
C VAL A 66 0.95 -6.24 -22.39
N LEU A 67 1.13 -6.38 -21.09
CA LEU A 67 2.34 -6.94 -20.50
C LEU A 67 2.08 -8.33 -19.91
N ARG A 68 3.13 -9.16 -19.91
CA ARG A 68 3.12 -10.40 -19.16
C ARG A 68 3.16 -10.06 -17.67
N PRO A 69 2.32 -10.69 -16.83
CA PRO A 69 2.43 -10.46 -15.40
C PRO A 69 3.79 -10.91 -14.86
N THR A 70 4.33 -10.10 -13.97
CA THR A 70 5.40 -10.48 -13.04
C THR A 70 4.90 -10.16 -11.63
N PRO A 71 5.47 -10.76 -10.57
CA PRO A 71 5.12 -10.38 -9.20
C PRO A 71 5.19 -8.87 -8.95
N GLU A 72 6.18 -8.16 -9.51
CA GLU A 72 6.30 -6.70 -9.36
C GLU A 72 5.15 -5.95 -10.04
N LEU A 73 4.81 -6.32 -11.27
CA LEU A 73 3.68 -5.71 -11.98
C LEU A 73 2.35 -6.08 -11.32
N TRP A 74 2.24 -7.30 -10.80
CA TRP A 74 1.08 -7.77 -10.06
C TRP A 74 0.90 -6.97 -8.77
N THR A 75 1.95 -6.77 -7.97
CA THR A 75 1.93 -5.93 -6.77
C THR A 75 1.40 -4.53 -7.04
N LEU A 76 1.71 -3.95 -8.21
CA LEU A 76 1.24 -2.61 -8.60
C LEU A 76 -0.20 -2.57 -9.12
N ALA A 77 -0.72 -3.70 -9.61
CA ALA A 77 -1.99 -3.77 -10.34
C ALA A 77 -3.08 -4.53 -9.59
N LEU A 78 -2.72 -5.37 -8.60
CA LEU A 78 -3.65 -6.27 -7.94
C LEU A 78 -4.84 -5.52 -7.31
N PRO A 79 -6.01 -6.16 -7.24
CA PRO A 79 -7.15 -5.59 -6.52
C PRO A 79 -6.85 -5.63 -5.02
N HIS A 80 -6.61 -4.46 -4.41
CA HIS A 80 -6.34 -4.34 -2.99
C HIS A 80 -7.52 -4.85 -2.16
N ARG A 81 -7.26 -5.86 -1.33
CA ARG A 81 -8.20 -6.38 -0.30
C ARG A 81 -7.72 -6.04 1.11
N THR A 82 -6.43 -5.78 1.23
CA THR A 82 -5.70 -5.47 2.45
C THR A 82 -4.60 -4.48 2.09
N GLN A 83 -3.93 -3.97 3.13
CA GLN A 83 -2.58 -3.47 2.95
C GLN A 83 -1.66 -4.58 2.41
N ILE A 84 -0.66 -4.22 1.62
CA ILE A 84 0.27 -5.16 0.99
C ILE A 84 1.72 -4.78 1.22
N LEU A 85 2.65 -5.72 1.07
CA LEU A 85 4.05 -5.36 0.87
C LEU A 85 4.30 -4.88 -0.56
N TYR A 86 5.17 -3.89 -0.71
CA TYR A 86 5.69 -3.41 -1.98
C TYR A 86 7.12 -3.90 -2.23
N ALA A 87 7.62 -3.71 -3.44
CA ALA A 87 8.85 -4.30 -3.94
C ALA A 87 10.09 -4.08 -3.03
N ALA A 88 10.20 -2.92 -2.37
CA ALA A 88 11.35 -2.63 -1.49
C ALA A 88 11.38 -3.58 -0.29
N ASP A 89 10.30 -3.64 0.49
CA ASP A 89 10.18 -4.55 1.63
C ASP A 89 10.24 -6.01 1.19
N ILE A 90 9.54 -6.38 0.11
CA ILE A 90 9.55 -7.76 -0.41
C ILE A 90 10.98 -8.21 -0.74
N ALA A 91 11.74 -7.37 -1.46
CA ALA A 91 13.12 -7.70 -1.83
C ALA A 91 14.01 -7.83 -0.59
N PHE A 92 13.86 -6.92 0.37
CA PHE A 92 14.62 -6.93 1.61
C PHE A 92 14.31 -8.18 2.46
N VAL A 93 13.02 -8.47 2.68
CA VAL A 93 12.55 -9.66 3.41
C VAL A 93 13.04 -10.94 2.74
N MET A 94 12.87 -11.08 1.42
CA MET A 94 13.32 -12.28 0.70
C MET A 94 14.82 -12.51 0.83
N ALA A 95 15.63 -11.45 0.73
CA ALA A 95 17.08 -11.53 0.86
C ALA A 95 17.49 -11.95 2.27
N TRP A 96 16.92 -11.31 3.30
CA TRP A 96 17.24 -11.59 4.70
C TRP A 96 16.79 -12.97 5.17
N LEU A 97 15.60 -13.41 4.75
CA LEU A 97 15.14 -14.78 4.99
C LEU A 97 15.92 -15.81 4.16
N GLY A 98 16.70 -15.37 3.16
CA GLY A 98 17.47 -16.24 2.26
C GLY A 98 16.58 -17.19 1.46
N ILE A 99 15.41 -16.70 1.06
CA ILE A 99 14.46 -17.44 0.23
C ILE A 99 15.10 -17.67 -1.15
N LYS A 100 15.21 -18.93 -1.55
CA LYS A 100 15.90 -19.36 -2.77
C LYS A 100 15.15 -20.53 -3.42
N PRO A 101 15.51 -20.95 -4.65
CA PRO A 101 14.91 -22.12 -5.28
C PRO A 101 14.98 -23.35 -4.36
N GLY A 102 13.86 -24.05 -4.21
CA GLY A 102 13.72 -25.20 -3.31
C GLY A 102 13.35 -24.87 -1.86
N SER A 103 13.32 -23.59 -1.46
CA SER A 103 12.95 -23.24 -0.08
C SER A 103 11.51 -23.61 0.27
N ALA A 104 11.31 -24.07 1.51
CA ALA A 104 10.01 -24.21 2.14
C ALA A 104 9.75 -23.00 3.05
N VAL A 105 8.68 -22.27 2.83
CA VAL A 105 8.41 -20.97 3.49
C VAL A 105 7.00 -20.95 4.07
N VAL A 106 6.84 -20.40 5.26
CA VAL A 106 5.54 -20.02 5.83
C VAL A 106 5.30 -18.52 5.63
N GLU A 107 4.07 -18.17 5.24
CA GLU A 107 3.55 -16.81 5.23
C GLU A 107 2.22 -16.77 5.98
N ALA A 108 2.06 -15.83 6.90
CA ALA A 108 0.76 -15.53 7.51
C ALA A 108 0.72 -14.03 7.87
N GLY A 109 -0.22 -13.20 7.41
CA GLY A 109 -1.38 -13.47 6.58
C GLY A 109 -1.12 -13.44 5.07
N THR A 110 -1.92 -14.17 4.29
CA THR A 110 -1.90 -14.12 2.82
C THR A 110 -2.34 -12.75 2.27
N GLY A 111 -3.37 -12.14 2.86
CA GLY A 111 -3.88 -10.83 2.46
C GLY A 111 -4.28 -10.76 0.99
N SER A 112 -3.66 -9.83 0.25
CA SER A 112 -3.89 -9.69 -1.20
C SER A 112 -2.90 -10.50 -2.06
N GLY A 113 -2.01 -11.28 -1.45
CA GLY A 113 -1.08 -12.18 -2.14
C GLY A 113 0.13 -11.53 -2.79
N SER A 114 0.46 -10.26 -2.47
CA SER A 114 1.61 -9.54 -3.05
C SER A 114 2.94 -10.27 -2.78
N PHE A 115 3.21 -10.58 -1.50
CA PHE A 115 4.41 -11.30 -1.09
C PHE A 115 4.38 -12.75 -1.59
N SER A 116 3.24 -13.43 -1.49
CA SER A 116 3.04 -14.80 -1.98
C SER A 116 3.50 -15.01 -3.44
N HIS A 117 3.15 -14.09 -4.35
CA HIS A 117 3.57 -14.19 -5.77
C HIS A 117 5.09 -14.10 -5.94
N SER A 118 5.74 -13.22 -5.16
CA SER A 118 7.19 -13.04 -5.21
C SER A 118 7.92 -14.24 -4.65
N VAL A 119 7.44 -14.80 -3.53
CA VAL A 119 7.98 -16.02 -2.93
C VAL A 119 7.79 -17.21 -3.85
N ALA A 120 6.57 -17.44 -4.36
CA ALA A 120 6.26 -18.57 -5.23
C ALA A 120 7.09 -18.59 -6.52
N ARG A 121 7.41 -17.41 -7.08
CA ARG A 121 8.37 -17.31 -8.19
C ARG A 121 9.77 -17.75 -7.75
N THR A 122 10.26 -17.21 -6.64
CA THR A 122 11.66 -17.40 -6.19
C THR A 122 11.96 -18.83 -5.76
N ILE A 123 11.05 -19.46 -5.02
CA ILE A 123 11.22 -20.84 -4.56
C ILE A 123 11.13 -21.86 -5.70
N GLY A 124 10.55 -21.46 -6.84
CA GLY A 124 10.44 -22.30 -8.02
C GLY A 124 9.58 -23.56 -7.81
N PRO A 125 9.60 -24.50 -8.76
CA PRO A 125 8.75 -25.69 -8.73
C PRO A 125 9.14 -26.71 -7.65
N SER A 126 10.38 -26.68 -7.17
CA SER A 126 10.89 -27.59 -6.13
C SER A 126 10.66 -27.07 -4.71
N GLY A 127 10.35 -25.79 -4.55
CA GLY A 127 10.05 -25.20 -3.25
C GLY A 127 8.55 -25.20 -2.93
N ARG A 128 8.22 -24.76 -1.71
CA ARG A 128 6.85 -24.77 -1.21
C ARG A 128 6.55 -23.53 -0.37
N LEU A 129 5.45 -22.85 -0.66
CA LEU A 129 4.89 -21.80 0.17
C LEU A 129 3.66 -22.33 0.91
N HIS A 130 3.70 -22.29 2.23
CA HIS A 130 2.56 -22.55 3.11
C HIS A 130 1.99 -21.19 3.54
N SER A 131 0.91 -20.77 2.89
CA SER A 131 0.29 -19.47 3.16
C SER A 131 -0.98 -19.67 4.00
N PHE A 132 -1.20 -18.80 4.99
CA PHE A 132 -2.32 -18.89 5.91
C PHE A 132 -3.09 -17.58 5.94
N GLU A 133 -4.41 -17.65 5.86
CA GLU A 133 -5.30 -16.50 5.95
C GLU A 133 -6.42 -16.80 6.95
N PHE A 134 -6.68 -15.89 7.88
CA PHE A 134 -7.70 -16.09 8.91
C PHE A 134 -9.11 -15.77 8.40
N HIS A 135 -9.24 -14.90 7.40
CA HIS A 135 -10.54 -14.45 6.90
C HIS A 135 -10.95 -15.24 5.65
N GLU A 136 -12.04 -16.00 5.77
CA GLU A 136 -12.51 -16.94 4.73
C GLU A 136 -12.66 -16.30 3.35
N THR A 137 -13.37 -15.17 3.25
CA THR A 137 -13.57 -14.46 1.98
C THR A 137 -12.25 -14.07 1.31
N ARG A 138 -11.23 -13.65 2.07
CA ARG A 138 -9.91 -13.34 1.52
C ARG A 138 -9.17 -14.59 1.11
N ALA A 139 -9.25 -15.66 1.90
CA ALA A 139 -8.66 -16.95 1.57
C ALA A 139 -9.23 -17.50 0.25
N ASN A 140 -10.55 -17.42 0.06
CA ASN A 140 -11.20 -17.87 -1.17
C ASN A 140 -10.76 -17.06 -2.39
N LYS A 141 -10.72 -15.72 -2.28
CA LYS A 141 -10.22 -14.86 -3.36
C LYS A 141 -8.75 -15.11 -3.71
N ALA A 142 -7.90 -15.28 -2.69
CA ALA A 142 -6.49 -15.60 -2.91
C ALA A 142 -6.32 -16.99 -3.56
N ARG A 143 -7.13 -17.97 -3.18
CA ARG A 143 -7.17 -19.30 -3.82
C ARG A 143 -7.49 -19.18 -5.31
N ASP A 144 -8.56 -18.45 -5.65
CA ASP A 144 -8.96 -18.23 -7.04
C ASP A 144 -7.86 -17.53 -7.84
N ASP A 145 -7.19 -16.54 -7.26
CA ASP A 145 -6.05 -15.85 -7.88
C ASP A 145 -4.89 -16.85 -8.12
N PHE A 146 -4.52 -17.64 -7.12
CA PHE A 146 -3.40 -18.60 -7.23
C PHE A 146 -3.68 -19.72 -8.24
N GLU A 147 -4.89 -20.27 -8.24
CA GLU A 147 -5.32 -21.30 -9.20
C GLU A 147 -5.30 -20.74 -10.62
N ARG A 148 -5.88 -19.55 -10.83
CA ARG A 148 -5.90 -18.88 -12.13
C ARG A 148 -4.50 -18.56 -12.64
N HIS A 149 -3.59 -18.17 -11.74
CA HIS A 149 -2.18 -17.91 -12.10
C HIS A 149 -1.35 -19.20 -12.17
N GLY A 150 -1.96 -20.35 -11.92
CA GLY A 150 -1.37 -21.68 -12.04
C GLY A 150 -0.27 -21.96 -11.02
N PHE A 151 -0.28 -21.32 -9.85
CA PHE A 151 0.69 -21.61 -8.80
C PHE A 151 0.40 -22.99 -8.20
N LYS A 152 1.33 -23.93 -8.40
CA LYS A 152 1.24 -25.31 -7.87
C LYS A 152 2.04 -25.49 -6.59
N ASN A 153 2.95 -24.57 -6.31
CA ASN A 153 3.87 -24.58 -5.18
C ASN A 153 3.37 -23.75 -3.99
N ILE A 154 2.13 -23.25 -4.04
CA ILE A 154 1.47 -22.57 -2.92
C ILE A 154 0.41 -23.50 -2.34
N THR A 155 0.38 -23.64 -1.01
CA THR A 155 -0.73 -24.25 -0.28
C THR A 155 -1.30 -23.22 0.66
N LEU A 156 -2.55 -22.83 0.37
CA LEU A 156 -3.29 -21.86 1.14
C LEU A 156 -4.24 -22.56 2.11
N LYS A 157 -4.17 -22.23 3.40
CA LYS A 157 -5.09 -22.71 4.43
C LYS A 157 -5.87 -21.54 5.05
N HIS A 158 -7.18 -21.71 5.20
CA HIS A 158 -8.02 -20.81 5.98
C HIS A 158 -7.91 -21.22 7.46
N GLN A 159 -7.12 -20.48 8.25
CA GLN A 159 -6.77 -20.87 9.61
C GLN A 159 -6.27 -19.68 10.43
N ASN A 160 -6.64 -19.65 11.71
CA ASN A 160 -6.06 -18.73 12.69
C ASN A 160 -4.76 -19.33 13.26
N VAL A 161 -3.62 -18.84 12.79
CA VAL A 161 -2.29 -19.35 13.16
C VAL A 161 -1.88 -19.00 14.59
N CYS A 162 -2.47 -17.96 15.20
CA CYS A 162 -2.19 -17.59 16.58
C CYS A 162 -2.84 -18.54 17.60
N LYS A 163 -3.86 -19.31 17.18
CA LYS A 163 -4.54 -20.31 18.03
C LYS A 163 -4.17 -21.75 17.65
N ALA A 164 -4.22 -22.06 16.35
CA ALA A 164 -4.05 -23.42 15.84
C ALA A 164 -2.64 -23.73 15.33
N GLY A 165 -1.73 -22.74 15.33
CA GLY A 165 -0.42 -22.85 14.72
C GLY A 165 -0.45 -23.05 13.21
N PHE A 166 0.62 -23.62 12.65
CA PHE A 166 0.75 -23.87 11.20
C PHE A 166 0.43 -25.32 10.81
N GLY A 167 0.39 -26.24 11.78
CA GLY A 167 0.28 -27.68 11.53
C GLY A 167 1.46 -28.23 10.73
N LEU A 168 2.67 -27.72 10.99
CA LEU A 168 3.95 -28.10 10.39
C LEU A 168 4.95 -28.31 11.53
N LYS A 169 5.84 -29.28 11.41
CA LYS A 169 6.89 -29.54 12.40
C LYS A 169 8.21 -29.84 11.73
N ASP A 170 9.24 -29.04 12.01
CA ASP A 170 10.59 -29.22 11.48
C ASP A 170 10.62 -29.32 9.93
N GLU A 171 9.79 -28.52 9.24
CA GLU A 171 9.52 -28.62 7.79
C GLU A 171 10.00 -27.41 6.97
N VAL A 172 10.08 -26.20 7.55
CA VAL A 172 10.29 -24.96 6.78
C VAL A 172 11.59 -24.24 7.09
N ASP A 173 12.11 -23.53 6.10
CA ASP A 173 13.37 -22.77 6.16
C ASP A 173 13.17 -21.37 6.75
N ALA A 174 12.04 -20.76 6.42
CA ALA A 174 11.76 -19.38 6.73
C ALA A 174 10.29 -19.17 7.06
N VAL A 175 10.03 -18.22 7.95
CA VAL A 175 8.69 -17.79 8.36
C VAL A 175 8.58 -16.28 8.16
N PHE A 176 7.52 -15.83 7.50
CA PHE A 176 7.15 -14.42 7.39
C PHE A 176 5.78 -14.20 8.03
N LEU A 177 5.71 -13.26 8.98
CA LEU A 177 4.50 -12.91 9.73
C LEU A 177 4.08 -11.47 9.45
N ASP A 178 2.97 -11.28 8.75
CA ASP A 178 2.20 -10.04 8.60
C ASP A 178 0.84 -10.21 9.29
N LEU A 179 0.86 -10.04 10.61
CA LEU A 179 -0.28 -10.26 11.51
C LEU A 179 -0.43 -9.06 12.45
N PRO A 180 -1.64 -8.78 12.97
CA PRO A 180 -1.83 -7.75 14.01
C PRO A 180 -1.09 -8.06 15.32
N ALA A 181 -0.98 -9.35 15.67
CA ALA A 181 -0.37 -9.84 16.90
C ALA A 181 0.62 -10.99 16.60
N PRO A 182 1.76 -10.71 15.93
CA PRO A 182 2.69 -11.76 15.49
C PRO A 182 3.34 -12.50 16.67
N TRP A 183 3.44 -11.87 17.84
CA TRP A 183 4.00 -12.48 19.05
C TRP A 183 3.27 -13.75 19.49
N LEU A 184 1.98 -13.89 19.18
CA LEU A 184 1.19 -15.09 19.49
C LEU A 184 1.50 -16.28 18.57
N ALA A 185 2.15 -16.06 17.43
CA ALA A 185 2.47 -17.10 16.46
C ALA A 185 3.95 -17.55 16.52
N ILE A 186 4.78 -16.93 17.36
CA ILE A 186 6.23 -17.19 17.41
C ILE A 186 6.53 -18.63 17.85
N ASP A 187 5.86 -19.14 18.88
CA ASP A 187 6.08 -20.52 19.33
C ASP A 187 5.70 -21.53 18.24
N HIS A 188 4.60 -21.27 17.53
CA HIS A 188 4.21 -22.06 16.38
C HIS A 188 5.24 -21.96 15.23
N ALA A 189 5.87 -20.80 15.05
CA ALA A 189 6.90 -20.60 14.03
C ALA A 189 8.17 -21.39 14.36
N LYS A 190 8.57 -21.38 15.63
CA LYS A 190 9.68 -22.19 16.15
C LYS A 190 9.45 -23.68 15.89
N LEU A 191 8.23 -24.18 16.11
CA LEU A 191 7.88 -25.59 15.84
C LEU A 191 7.95 -25.94 14.36
N ALA A 192 7.54 -25.02 13.48
CA ALA A 192 7.54 -25.25 12.03
C ALA A 192 8.94 -25.24 11.41
N LEU A 193 9.85 -24.43 11.95
CA LEU A 193 11.22 -24.27 11.45
C LEU A 193 12.04 -25.56 11.62
N ARG A 194 12.86 -25.90 10.60
CA ARG A 194 13.75 -27.06 10.67
C ARG A 194 14.82 -26.89 11.75
N LYS A 195 15.08 -27.94 12.52
CA LYS A 195 16.12 -27.97 13.57
C LYS A 195 17.53 -28.27 13.06
N ASP A 196 17.65 -28.82 11.87
CA ASP A 196 18.92 -29.26 11.27
C ASP A 196 19.75 -28.11 10.68
N GLN A 197 19.18 -26.90 10.59
CA GLN A 197 19.84 -25.71 10.09
C GLN A 197 19.34 -24.44 10.78
N THR A 198 19.93 -23.30 10.43
CA THR A 198 19.45 -22.01 10.90
C THR A 198 18.11 -21.65 10.28
N GLY A 199 17.06 -21.64 11.09
CA GLY A 199 15.75 -21.13 10.71
C GLY A 199 15.71 -19.61 10.77
N ARG A 200 14.96 -18.96 9.87
CA ARG A 200 14.84 -17.49 9.84
C ARG A 200 13.40 -17.04 9.93
N ILE A 201 13.17 -15.96 10.68
CA ILE A 201 11.85 -15.36 10.83
C ILE A 201 11.91 -13.86 10.57
N CYS A 202 10.84 -13.33 9.96
CA CYS A 202 10.61 -11.91 9.81
C CYS A 202 9.17 -11.58 10.22
N CYS A 203 9.00 -10.62 11.11
CA CYS A 203 7.71 -10.09 11.52
C CYS A 203 7.56 -8.66 11.01
N PHE A 204 6.49 -8.40 10.27
CA PHE A 204 6.07 -7.08 9.83
C PHE A 204 5.13 -6.46 10.86
N SER A 205 5.38 -5.21 11.26
CA SER A 205 4.50 -4.48 12.17
C SER A 205 4.50 -2.98 11.86
N PRO A 206 3.31 -2.34 11.75
CA PRO A 206 3.22 -0.89 11.54
C PRO A 206 3.58 -0.07 12.78
N CYS A 207 3.33 -0.59 13.99
CA CYS A 207 3.52 0.14 15.24
C CYS A 207 4.72 -0.37 16.04
N ILE A 208 5.43 0.53 16.72
CA ILE A 208 6.65 0.16 17.48
C ILE A 208 6.31 -0.68 18.72
N GLU A 209 5.13 -0.50 19.29
CA GLU A 209 4.63 -1.26 20.44
C GLU A 209 4.43 -2.74 20.09
N GLN A 210 4.03 -3.02 18.84
CA GLN A 210 3.94 -4.38 18.32
C GLN A 210 5.33 -5.00 18.17
N VAL A 211 6.32 -4.22 17.73
CA VAL A 211 7.72 -4.65 17.67
C VAL A 211 8.23 -5.03 19.05
N LEU A 212 8.00 -4.20 20.07
CA LEU A 212 8.45 -4.49 21.44
C LEU A 212 7.93 -5.85 21.93
N ARG A 213 6.63 -6.12 21.79
CA ARG A 213 6.04 -7.41 22.16
C ARG A 213 6.63 -8.58 21.36
N THR A 214 6.86 -8.36 20.08
CA THR A 214 7.46 -9.36 19.18
C THR A 214 8.89 -9.69 19.59
N VAL A 215 9.71 -8.69 19.92
CA VAL A 215 11.09 -8.88 20.38
C VAL A 215 11.12 -9.65 21.71
N THR A 216 10.24 -9.33 22.66
CA THR A 216 10.13 -10.10 23.92
C THR A 216 9.81 -11.56 23.64
N ALA A 217 8.76 -11.84 22.87
CA ALA A 217 8.37 -13.22 22.56
C ALA A 217 9.42 -13.98 21.72
N LEU A 218 10.17 -13.30 20.83
CA LEU A 218 11.30 -13.90 20.11
C LEU A 218 12.42 -14.31 21.07
N ASN A 219 12.78 -13.45 22.03
CA ASN A 219 13.78 -13.76 23.05
C ASN A 219 13.33 -14.93 23.93
N ASP A 220 12.09 -14.91 24.41
CA ASP A 220 11.52 -15.97 25.26
C ASP A 220 11.48 -17.32 24.53
N ALA A 221 11.21 -17.30 23.22
CA ALA A 221 11.24 -18.48 22.37
C ALA A 221 12.68 -18.92 21.99
N GLY A 222 13.72 -18.18 22.38
CA GLY A 222 15.12 -18.53 22.13
C GLY A 222 15.64 -18.20 20.73
N PHE A 223 14.99 -17.26 20.02
CA PHE A 223 15.56 -16.70 18.80
C PHE A 223 16.73 -15.77 19.13
N THR A 224 17.68 -15.67 18.21
CA THR A 224 18.91 -14.89 18.32
C THR A 224 19.06 -13.95 17.13
N GLY A 225 19.99 -12.99 17.20
CA GLY A 225 20.23 -12.04 16.11
C GLY A 225 19.00 -11.19 15.79
N ILE A 226 18.23 -10.83 16.82
CA ILE A 226 17.02 -10.03 16.65
C ILE A 226 17.43 -8.62 16.19
N THR A 227 16.95 -8.18 15.03
CA THR A 227 17.27 -6.86 14.48
C THR A 227 16.07 -6.27 13.77
N LEU A 228 15.81 -5.00 14.04
CA LEU A 228 14.75 -4.20 13.43
C LEU A 228 15.30 -3.41 12.24
N TYR A 229 14.56 -3.40 11.13
CA TYR A 229 14.83 -2.53 9.99
C TYR A 229 13.57 -1.79 9.54
N GLU A 230 13.76 -0.63 8.94
CA GLU A 230 12.77 0.04 8.09
C GLU A 230 13.37 0.24 6.70
N THR A 231 12.54 0.14 5.65
CA THR A 231 12.98 0.45 4.27
C THR A 231 12.23 1.66 3.71
N LEU A 232 12.98 2.66 3.24
CA LEU A 232 12.43 3.90 2.70
C LEU A 232 12.80 4.07 1.22
N LEU A 233 11.84 3.85 0.34
CA LEU A 233 12.03 4.01 -1.10
C LEU A 233 11.80 5.48 -1.52
N ARG A 234 12.75 6.05 -2.29
CA ARG A 234 12.64 7.42 -2.84
C ARG A 234 12.88 7.41 -4.35
N PRO A 235 11.82 7.34 -5.17
CA PRO A 235 11.94 7.45 -6.62
C PRO A 235 12.28 8.89 -7.05
N HIS A 236 13.18 9.03 -8.02
CA HIS A 236 13.50 10.32 -8.64
C HIS A 236 12.99 10.36 -10.08
N GLU A 237 12.25 11.41 -10.42
CA GLU A 237 11.87 11.72 -11.78
C GLU A 237 12.93 12.64 -12.40
N VAL A 238 13.47 12.22 -13.54
CA VAL A 238 14.42 13.00 -14.32
C VAL A 238 13.66 13.66 -15.45
N SER A 239 13.73 14.99 -15.51
CA SER A 239 13.09 15.80 -16.54
C SER A 239 14.08 16.82 -17.09
N ALA A 240 14.01 17.02 -18.40
CA ALA A 240 14.71 18.10 -19.07
C ALA A 240 13.85 19.36 -18.92
N VAL A 241 14.33 20.34 -18.16
CA VAL A 241 13.65 21.61 -17.97
C VAL A 241 14.36 22.65 -18.81
N SER A 242 13.63 23.24 -19.77
CA SER A 242 14.12 24.41 -20.50
C SER A 242 14.38 25.54 -19.50
N GLN A 243 15.59 26.09 -19.47
CA GLN A 243 15.78 27.37 -18.80
C GLN A 243 14.91 28.41 -19.52
N ILE A 244 13.90 28.93 -18.82
CA ILE A 244 13.10 30.02 -19.35
C ILE A 244 13.84 31.30 -18.96
N LYS A 245 14.29 32.08 -19.94
CA LYS A 245 14.92 33.38 -19.65
C LYS A 245 13.88 34.28 -18.99
N ILE A 246 14.28 35.01 -17.94
CA ILE A 246 13.38 35.89 -17.18
C ILE A 246 12.67 36.89 -18.12
N GLY A 247 13.36 37.37 -19.16
CA GLY A 247 12.79 38.23 -20.20
C GLY A 247 11.62 37.59 -20.96
N ASP A 248 11.73 36.31 -21.32
CA ASP A 248 10.69 35.58 -22.06
C ASP A 248 9.45 35.31 -21.18
N VAL A 249 9.67 35.09 -19.87
CA VAL A 249 8.59 34.98 -18.88
C VAL A 249 7.86 36.31 -18.74
N ALA A 250 8.60 37.41 -18.62
CA ALA A 250 8.04 38.76 -18.50
C ALA A 250 7.23 39.15 -19.75
N GLU A 251 7.71 38.81 -20.95
CA GLU A 251 6.94 39.00 -22.18
C GLU A 251 5.67 38.16 -22.24
N LYS A 252 5.73 36.89 -21.86
CA LYS A 252 4.55 36.01 -21.82
C LYS A 252 3.51 36.53 -20.82
N LEU A 253 3.95 37.02 -19.67
CA LEU A 253 3.07 37.64 -18.67
C LEU A 253 2.40 38.91 -19.22
N LYS A 254 3.16 39.82 -19.84
CA LYS A 254 2.61 41.02 -20.49
C LYS A 254 1.62 40.69 -21.62
N LYS A 255 1.91 39.67 -22.44
CA LYS A 255 1.01 39.20 -23.51
C LYS A 255 -0.29 38.61 -22.94
N ASN A 256 -0.20 37.84 -21.86
CA ASN A 256 -1.37 37.30 -21.18
C ASN A 256 -2.20 38.38 -20.49
N GLU A 257 -1.56 39.39 -19.91
CA GLU A 257 -2.22 40.55 -19.31
C GLU A 257 -2.96 41.38 -20.37
N ALA A 258 -2.30 41.72 -21.48
CA ALA A 258 -2.93 42.39 -22.62
C ALA A 258 -4.10 41.58 -23.22
N LYS A 259 -3.98 40.25 -23.29
CA LYS A 259 -5.07 39.37 -23.74
C LYS A 259 -6.26 39.36 -22.76
N ARG A 260 -5.99 39.39 -21.46
CA ARG A 260 -7.02 39.50 -20.41
C ARG A 260 -7.71 40.85 -20.47
N GLU A 261 -6.96 41.94 -20.65
CA GLU A 261 -7.51 43.28 -20.82
C GLU A 261 -8.36 43.39 -22.09
N ALA A 262 -7.90 42.86 -23.22
CA ALA A 262 -8.67 42.83 -24.47
C ALA A 262 -9.97 42.02 -24.31
N SER A 263 -9.91 40.86 -23.66
CA SER A 263 -11.10 40.04 -23.38
C SER A 263 -12.08 40.76 -22.44
N ARG A 264 -11.57 41.51 -21.45
CA ARG A 264 -12.37 42.33 -20.54
C ARG A 264 -13.02 43.50 -21.26
N LEU A 265 -12.30 44.18 -22.16
CA LEU A 265 -12.84 45.28 -22.97
C LEU A 265 -13.97 44.79 -23.89
N GLU A 266 -13.78 43.63 -24.52
CA GLU A 266 -14.80 43.04 -25.39
C GLU A 266 -16.06 42.62 -24.61
N GLN A 267 -15.88 42.10 -23.39
CA GLN A 267 -16.99 41.80 -22.49
C GLN A 267 -17.75 43.07 -22.08
N ILE A 268 -17.05 44.18 -21.82
CA ILE A 268 -17.65 45.48 -21.51
C ILE A 268 -18.41 46.01 -22.74
N ARG A 269 -17.81 45.97 -23.93
CA ARG A 269 -18.44 46.39 -25.20
C ARG A 269 -19.73 45.63 -25.46
N ARG A 270 -19.69 44.30 -25.37
CA ARG A 270 -20.85 43.41 -25.55
C ARG A 270 -21.94 43.64 -24.49
N SER A 271 -21.56 43.99 -23.26
CA SER A 271 -22.52 44.33 -22.20
C SER A 271 -23.15 45.70 -22.42
N GLY A 272 -22.38 46.66 -22.94
CA GLY A 272 -22.85 47.99 -23.33
C GLY A 272 -23.85 47.94 -24.49
N GLU A 273 -23.54 47.19 -25.55
CA GLU A 273 -24.44 46.98 -26.69
C GLU A 273 -25.77 46.34 -26.25
N LYS A 274 -25.72 45.31 -25.38
CA LYS A 274 -26.92 44.70 -24.80
C LYS A 274 -27.73 45.68 -23.94
N ALA A 275 -27.06 46.55 -23.18
CA ALA A 275 -27.73 47.56 -22.37
C ALA A 275 -28.38 48.66 -23.23
N GLU A 276 -27.73 49.04 -24.33
CA GLU A 276 -28.26 50.01 -25.30
C GLU A 276 -29.43 49.43 -26.09
N GLU A 277 -29.34 48.17 -26.52
CA GLU A 277 -30.45 47.46 -27.15
C GLU A 277 -31.65 47.33 -26.20
N LYS A 278 -31.39 47.03 -24.92
CA LYS A 278 -32.44 47.00 -23.89
C LYS A 278 -33.06 48.39 -23.66
N ARG A 279 -32.26 49.46 -23.69
CA ARG A 279 -32.75 50.85 -23.61
C ARG A 279 -33.56 51.24 -24.84
N LYS A 280 -33.17 50.81 -26.05
CA LYS A 280 -33.89 51.05 -27.29
C LYS A 280 -35.24 50.31 -27.31
N ARG A 281 -35.25 49.02 -26.95
CA ARG A 281 -36.48 48.23 -26.77
C ARG A 281 -37.41 48.86 -25.71
N LYS A 282 -36.86 49.42 -24.63
CA LYS A 282 -37.66 50.14 -23.61
C LYS A 282 -38.20 51.49 -24.10
N ARG A 283 -37.47 52.20 -24.95
CA ARG A 283 -37.93 53.43 -25.62
C ARG A 283 -39.02 53.15 -26.66
N GLU A 284 -38.90 52.06 -27.40
CA GLU A 284 -39.91 51.61 -28.36
C GLU A 284 -41.19 51.10 -27.64
N ALA A 285 -41.05 50.44 -26.48
CA ALA A 285 -42.18 50.04 -25.65
C ALA A 285 -42.90 51.23 -24.98
N ASN A 286 -42.16 52.25 -24.54
CA ASN A 286 -42.74 53.47 -23.96
C ASN A 286 -43.30 54.46 -25.01
N GLY A 287 -43.02 54.25 -26.30
CA GLY A 287 -43.60 55.04 -27.40
C GLY A 287 -44.95 54.53 -27.90
N ALA A 288 -45.46 53.43 -27.33
CA ALA A 288 -46.70 52.78 -27.75
C ALA A 288 -47.82 52.83 -26.69
N ASP A 289 -47.65 53.56 -25.59
CA ASP A 289 -48.67 53.69 -24.55
C ASP A 289 -48.91 55.16 -24.19
N GLU A 290 -49.68 55.83 -25.05
CA GLU A 290 -50.37 57.07 -24.69
C GLU A 290 -51.84 56.96 -25.11
N SER A 291 -52.61 56.09 -24.44
CA SER A 291 -54.06 56.29 -24.28
C SER A 291 -54.65 55.46 -23.13
N GLY A 292 -55.00 56.12 -22.03
CA GLY A 292 -56.25 55.81 -21.32
C GLY A 292 -56.19 55.18 -19.91
N ARG A 293 -56.23 56.05 -18.90
CA ARG A 293 -57.26 56.09 -17.81
C ARG A 293 -57.24 55.03 -16.67
N VAL A 294 -56.64 55.45 -15.55
CA VAL A 294 -57.11 55.49 -14.13
C VAL A 294 -58.14 54.48 -13.56
N SER A 295 -57.84 54.05 -12.32
CA SER A 295 -58.67 53.50 -11.19
C SER A 295 -58.88 51.98 -11.14
N ARG A 296 -58.90 51.29 -9.98
CA ARG A 296 -58.60 51.55 -8.55
C ARG A 296 -58.75 50.19 -7.80
N ASP A 297 -57.94 50.01 -6.75
CA ASP A 297 -58.03 49.11 -5.58
C ASP A 297 -58.65 47.70 -5.71
N GLU A 298 -57.89 46.67 -5.33
CA GLU A 298 -58.37 45.73 -4.30
C GLU A 298 -57.23 45.05 -3.53
N VAL A 299 -57.34 45.12 -2.20
CA VAL A 299 -56.48 44.52 -1.19
C VAL A 299 -57.07 43.16 -0.81
N VAL A 300 -56.27 42.10 -0.86
CA VAL A 300 -56.57 40.84 -0.13
C VAL A 300 -55.35 40.43 0.69
N VAL A 301 -55.54 40.41 2.01
CA VAL A 301 -54.61 39.91 3.02
C VAL A 301 -55.16 38.58 3.57
N LYS A 302 -54.33 37.54 3.65
CA LYS A 302 -54.33 36.48 4.71
C LYS A 302 -53.08 35.61 4.53
N ARG A 303 -52.06 35.74 5.38
CA ARG A 303 -51.82 35.11 6.71
C ARG A 303 -51.02 33.80 6.63
N THR A 304 -49.73 33.91 6.97
CA THR A 304 -48.96 33.12 7.96
C THR A 304 -49.27 31.64 8.17
N LYS A 305 -48.29 30.74 7.96
CA LYS A 305 -47.43 30.19 9.03
C LYS A 305 -46.26 29.36 8.48
N ALA A 306 -45.20 29.34 9.28
CA ALA A 306 -43.87 28.78 9.08
C ALA A 306 -43.78 27.25 9.00
N VAL A 307 -42.70 26.72 8.40
CA VAL A 307 -41.51 26.09 9.03
C VAL A 307 -40.82 25.18 7.98
N GLU A 308 -39.48 25.33 7.88
CA GLU A 308 -38.43 24.40 7.35
C GLU A 308 -38.61 23.87 5.91
N GLY A 309 -37.66 23.92 4.98
CA GLY A 309 -36.20 23.97 5.06
C GLY A 309 -35.73 23.06 3.93
N GLU A 310 -35.63 23.58 2.70
CA GLU A 310 -35.20 22.80 1.53
C GLU A 310 -33.84 23.28 1.02
N GLU A 311 -32.99 22.27 0.82
CA GLU A 311 -31.59 22.32 0.41
C GLU A 311 -31.44 22.91 -1.01
N MET A 312 -30.42 23.76 -1.15
CA MET A 312 -30.03 24.38 -2.40
C MET A 312 -28.63 23.87 -2.75
N ASP A 313 -28.53 23.05 -3.79
CA ASP A 313 -27.26 22.51 -4.26
C ASP A 313 -26.33 23.62 -4.77
N VAL A 314 -25.11 23.59 -4.22
CA VAL A 314 -24.00 24.51 -4.47
C VAL A 314 -22.97 23.79 -5.32
N ASP A 315 -22.77 24.22 -6.56
CA ASP A 315 -21.54 23.90 -7.31
C ASP A 315 -20.52 25.02 -7.10
N VAL A 316 -19.49 24.66 -6.34
CA VAL A 316 -18.32 25.45 -5.96
C VAL A 316 -17.20 25.15 -6.96
N ASP A 317 -16.73 26.14 -7.71
CA ASP A 317 -15.28 26.25 -7.99
C ASP A 317 -14.89 27.66 -8.46
N ALA A 318 -14.50 28.48 -7.49
CA ALA A 318 -13.65 29.64 -7.66
C ALA A 318 -12.64 29.63 -6.50
N PRO A 319 -11.32 29.64 -6.75
CA PRO A 319 -10.35 29.69 -5.67
C PRO A 319 -10.21 31.12 -5.16
N LEU A 320 -10.63 31.33 -3.90
CA LEU A 320 -10.38 32.55 -3.13
C LEU A 320 -8.99 32.48 -2.51
N ALA A 321 -8.30 33.61 -2.56
CA ALA A 321 -7.00 33.87 -1.96
C ALA A 321 -6.98 33.59 -0.45
N SER A 322 -5.94 32.89 0.01
CA SER A 322 -5.58 32.79 1.41
C SER A 322 -4.56 33.88 1.77
N ALA A 323 -4.90 34.64 2.81
CA ALA A 323 -4.16 35.73 3.40
C ALA A 323 -2.82 35.28 4.03
N GLU A 324 -1.84 36.18 3.95
CA GLU A 324 -0.55 36.14 4.63
C GLU A 324 -0.70 36.48 6.12
N VAL A 325 -0.02 35.72 6.99
CA VAL A 325 0.49 36.19 8.29
C VAL A 325 1.77 35.41 8.64
N PRO A 326 2.64 35.89 9.53
CA PRO A 326 4.03 36.22 9.23
C PRO A 326 5.02 35.21 9.83
N VAL A 327 6.10 34.89 9.12
CA VAL A 327 7.18 34.09 9.70
C VAL A 327 8.23 35.04 10.26
N GLY A 328 8.27 35.13 11.58
CA GLY A 328 9.36 35.69 12.36
C GLY A 328 10.56 34.74 12.39
N ASP A 329 11.72 35.38 12.41
CA ASP A 329 13.11 34.94 12.52
C ASP A 329 13.41 33.78 13.50
N VAL A 330 14.20 32.77 13.06
CA VAL A 330 15.35 32.20 13.80
C VAL A 330 16.35 31.59 12.80
N SER A 331 17.43 32.35 12.55
CA SER A 331 18.84 31.96 12.40
C SER A 331 19.22 30.46 12.34
N THR A 332 19.91 30.04 11.27
CA THR A 332 21.08 29.15 11.37
C THR A 332 22.08 29.47 10.28
N MET A 333 23.29 29.81 10.71
CA MET A 333 24.44 30.19 9.88
C MET A 333 25.06 28.98 9.20
N VAL A 334 25.33 29.07 7.90
CA VAL A 334 26.44 28.35 7.26
C VAL A 334 27.07 29.28 6.23
N GLU A 335 28.27 29.76 6.53
CA GLU A 335 29.10 30.58 5.65
C GLU A 335 29.60 29.78 4.44
N PRO A 336 29.59 30.32 3.22
CA PRO A 336 30.43 29.82 2.13
C PRO A 336 31.72 30.64 2.03
N SER A 337 32.84 29.96 2.27
CA SER A 337 34.20 30.46 2.03
C SER A 337 34.39 30.88 0.57
N SER A 338 34.86 32.10 0.38
CA SER A 338 35.24 32.70 -0.89
C SER A 338 36.63 32.24 -1.33
N THR A 339 36.75 31.74 -2.56
CA THR A 339 37.97 31.89 -3.38
C THR A 339 37.53 32.27 -4.79
N PRO A 340 37.94 33.45 -5.32
CA PRO A 340 37.60 33.85 -6.68
C PRO A 340 38.64 33.33 -7.67
N VAL A 341 38.19 32.68 -8.74
CA VAL A 341 39.03 32.38 -9.92
C VAL A 341 38.92 33.57 -10.90
N PRO A 342 40.02 34.09 -11.48
CA PRO A 342 39.99 35.36 -12.22
C PRO A 342 39.41 35.19 -13.63
N LEU A 343 38.61 36.19 -14.06
CA LEU A 343 38.23 36.39 -15.45
C LEU A 343 39.45 36.78 -16.30
N GLN A 344 39.63 36.09 -17.43
CA GLN A 344 40.36 36.61 -18.58
C GLN A 344 39.37 36.87 -19.71
N ALA A 345 39.41 38.10 -20.23
CA ALA A 345 38.66 38.57 -21.36
C ALA A 345 39.38 38.17 -22.65
N GLU A 346 38.63 37.61 -23.61
CA GLU A 346 39.04 37.52 -25.01
C GLU A 346 37.87 38.09 -25.83
N GLU A 347 38.14 39.20 -26.52
CA GLU A 347 37.28 39.80 -27.53
C GLU A 347 37.37 38.98 -28.83
N GLY A 348 36.23 38.69 -29.43
CA GLY A 348 36.16 38.09 -30.76
C GLY A 348 34.81 38.42 -31.43
N GLU A 349 34.84 39.37 -32.35
CA GLU A 349 33.74 39.65 -33.28
C GLU A 349 33.52 38.48 -34.24
N GLY A 350 32.27 38.10 -34.46
CA GLY A 350 31.87 37.12 -35.46
C GLY A 350 30.36 37.06 -35.61
N ALA A 351 29.83 37.72 -36.65
CA ALA A 351 28.44 37.63 -37.06
C ALA A 351 28.11 36.22 -37.58
N GLY A 352 26.98 35.66 -37.12
CA GLY A 352 26.42 34.42 -37.65
C GLY A 352 25.13 34.07 -36.92
N ALA A 353 24.03 34.01 -37.67
CA ALA A 353 22.73 33.62 -37.16
C ALA A 353 22.78 32.23 -36.52
N ASP A 354 22.28 32.10 -35.30
CA ASP A 354 21.75 30.80 -34.86
C ASP A 354 20.57 31.00 -33.90
N ALA A 355 19.54 30.20 -34.12
CA ALA A 355 18.33 30.21 -33.32
C ALA A 355 18.71 29.98 -31.86
N SER A 356 18.18 30.80 -30.95
CA SER A 356 18.44 30.68 -29.52
C SER A 356 18.12 29.27 -29.02
N GLN A 357 19.13 28.41 -28.93
CA GLN A 357 19.03 27.11 -28.32
C GLN A 357 18.72 27.36 -26.85
N LEU A 358 17.48 27.06 -26.44
CA LEU A 358 17.10 27.09 -25.04
C LEU A 358 18.01 26.09 -24.32
N GLU A 359 18.90 26.59 -23.45
CA GLU A 359 19.73 25.74 -22.62
C GLU A 359 18.83 24.82 -21.81
N THR A 360 18.91 23.54 -22.12
CA THR A 360 18.08 22.51 -21.50
C THR A 360 18.85 22.01 -20.29
N LEU A 361 18.28 22.20 -19.10
CA LEU A 361 18.90 21.81 -17.85
C LEU A 361 18.25 20.51 -17.36
N ASN A 362 19.06 19.51 -17.09
CA ASN A 362 18.57 18.26 -16.52
C ASN A 362 18.24 18.47 -15.04
N SER A 363 17.01 18.19 -14.66
CA SER A 363 16.53 18.28 -13.28
C SER A 363 16.08 16.90 -12.80
N ALA A 364 16.61 16.46 -11.67
CA ALA A 364 16.10 15.31 -10.93
C ALA A 364 15.26 15.80 -9.75
N LYS A 365 13.99 15.40 -9.69
CA LYS A 365 13.08 15.74 -8.60
C LYS A 365 12.63 14.47 -7.91
N CYS A 366 12.71 14.44 -6.58
CA CYS A 366 12.12 13.34 -5.82
C CYS A 366 10.61 13.36 -6.03
N VAL A 367 10.03 12.21 -6.39
CA VAL A 367 8.59 12.06 -6.51
C VAL A 367 8.00 12.18 -5.10
N ARG A 368 6.99 13.05 -4.93
CA ARG A 368 6.37 13.30 -3.61
C ARG A 368 5.46 12.16 -3.17
N GLU A 369 4.88 11.45 -4.13
CA GLU A 369 4.01 10.30 -3.87
C GLU A 369 4.79 9.01 -4.11
N VAL A 370 4.98 8.24 -3.05
CA VAL A 370 5.59 6.91 -3.14
C VAL A 370 4.53 5.90 -2.70
N ARG A 371 4.27 4.90 -3.55
CA ARG A 371 3.51 3.72 -3.14
C ARG A 371 4.43 2.85 -2.29
N GLY A 372 4.18 2.85 -1.00
CA GLY A 372 4.98 2.18 0.02
C GLY A 372 4.34 2.37 1.38
N HIS A 373 4.70 1.52 2.34
CA HIS A 373 4.23 1.63 3.70
C HIS A 373 5.44 1.82 4.61
N THR A 374 5.39 2.79 5.51
CA THR A 374 6.35 2.87 6.61
C THR A 374 5.99 1.77 7.60
N SER A 375 6.86 0.79 7.73
CA SER A 375 6.64 -0.36 8.61
C SER A 375 7.96 -0.89 9.10
N TYR A 376 7.90 -1.54 10.26
CA TYR A 376 9.06 -2.13 10.89
C TYR A 376 9.13 -3.62 10.57
N LEU A 377 10.30 -4.05 10.12
CA LEU A 377 10.62 -5.45 9.80
C LEU A 377 11.57 -5.98 10.89
N THR A 378 11.06 -6.85 11.75
CA THR A 378 11.84 -7.49 12.82
C THR A 378 12.33 -8.84 12.34
N PHE A 379 13.64 -9.01 12.18
CA PHE A 379 14.25 -10.27 11.77
C PHE A 379 14.87 -10.97 12.97
N ALA A 380 14.85 -12.30 12.96
CA ALA A 380 15.59 -13.11 13.92
C ALA A 380 15.95 -14.49 13.32
N CYS A 381 16.87 -15.17 13.99
CA CYS A 381 17.36 -16.50 13.60
C CYS A 381 17.18 -17.50 14.74
N LEU A 382 16.71 -18.70 14.40
CA LEU A 382 16.74 -19.85 15.31
C LEU A 382 17.96 -20.70 14.94
N LEU A 383 18.88 -20.87 15.89
CA LEU A 383 20.08 -21.66 15.67
C LEU A 383 19.74 -23.16 15.57
N PRO A 384 20.46 -23.93 14.75
CA PRO A 384 20.26 -25.37 14.65
C PRO A 384 20.51 -26.04 16.01
N TRP A 385 19.82 -27.15 16.25
CA TRP A 385 20.11 -27.98 17.41
C TRP A 385 21.49 -28.62 17.25
N THR A 386 22.36 -28.37 18.22
CA THR A 386 23.60 -29.15 18.32
C THR A 386 23.27 -30.58 18.75
N ALA A 387 24.16 -31.52 18.43
CA ALA A 387 24.01 -32.90 18.89
C ALA A 387 23.88 -32.99 20.43
N GLU A 388 24.54 -32.09 21.15
CA GLU A 388 24.47 -31.97 22.61
C GLU A 388 23.08 -31.49 23.08
N MET A 389 22.49 -30.50 22.41
CA MET A 389 21.14 -30.02 22.71
C MET A 389 20.07 -31.09 22.42
N ALA A 390 20.24 -31.84 21.33
CA ALA A 390 19.36 -32.95 21.00
C ALA A 390 19.44 -34.08 22.04
N ALA A 391 20.65 -34.43 22.49
CA ALA A 391 20.87 -35.42 23.53
C ALA A 391 20.29 -34.99 24.89
N ALA A 392 20.46 -33.71 25.25
CA ALA A 392 19.89 -33.15 26.47
C ALA A 392 18.35 -33.12 26.44
N ALA A 393 17.74 -32.78 25.30
CA ALA A 393 16.29 -32.80 25.14
C ALA A 393 15.71 -34.21 25.24
N ALA A 394 16.35 -35.20 24.60
CA ALA A 394 15.93 -36.60 24.67
C ALA A 394 15.99 -37.15 26.11
N ALA A 395 17.02 -36.76 26.87
CA ALA A 395 17.13 -37.14 28.28
C ALA A 395 16.02 -36.53 29.17
N VAL A 396 15.47 -35.37 28.80
CA VAL A 396 14.35 -34.74 29.52
C VAL A 396 13.01 -35.40 29.15
N GLU A 397 12.81 -35.78 27.88
CA GLU A 397 11.60 -36.51 27.45
C GLU A 397 11.53 -37.91 28.11
N ASP A 398 12.66 -38.64 28.20
CA ASP A 398 12.75 -39.93 28.91
C ASP A 398 12.40 -39.80 30.40
N ILE A 399 12.77 -38.68 31.04
CA ILE A 399 12.41 -38.41 32.44
C ILE A 399 10.91 -38.13 32.56
N SER A 400 10.30 -37.35 31.64
CA SER A 400 8.86 -37.08 31.70
C SER A 400 8.00 -38.32 31.44
N ASP A 401 8.42 -39.22 30.54
CA ASP A 401 7.72 -40.49 30.29
C ASP A 401 7.86 -41.45 31.48
N SER A 402 8.97 -41.39 32.22
CA SER A 402 9.15 -42.16 33.46
C SER A 402 8.31 -41.65 34.65
N VAL A 403 7.92 -40.37 34.65
CA VAL A 403 7.09 -39.76 35.71
C VAL A 403 5.60 -39.81 35.37
N GLY A 404 5.23 -39.89 34.09
CA GLY A 404 3.84 -40.03 33.63
C GLY A 404 3.22 -41.42 33.83
N ALA A 405 4.03 -42.47 34.02
CA ALA A 405 3.54 -43.84 34.19
C ALA A 405 2.91 -44.13 35.57
N ASP A 406 3.05 -43.24 36.56
CA ASP A 406 2.53 -43.43 37.93
C ASP A 406 1.23 -42.65 38.22
N ALA A 407 0.62 -41.99 37.23
CA ALA A 407 -0.53 -41.09 37.44
C ALA A 407 -1.85 -41.49 36.74
N ASP A 408 -1.97 -42.66 36.14
CA ASP A 408 -3.23 -43.16 35.56
C ASP A 408 -3.94 -44.12 36.51
N GLY A 409 -4.54 -43.55 37.56
CA GLY A 409 -5.18 -44.31 38.62
C GLY A 409 -6.34 -43.62 39.33
N ALA A 410 -7.11 -42.73 38.68
CA ALA A 410 -8.48 -42.38 39.10
C ALA A 410 -9.13 -41.32 38.19
N ALA A 411 -10.14 -41.72 37.41
CA ALA A 411 -11.46 -41.04 37.33
C ALA A 411 -12.26 -41.57 36.15
N ASN A 412 -13.31 -42.35 36.45
CA ASN A 412 -14.39 -42.69 35.54
C ASN A 412 -15.70 -42.26 36.21
N ASN A 413 -16.39 -41.25 35.66
CA ASN A 413 -17.85 -41.24 35.41
C ASN A 413 -18.37 -39.86 35.01
N GLY A 414 -19.20 -39.81 33.96
CA GLY A 414 -20.01 -38.63 33.65
C GLY A 414 -20.51 -38.59 32.20
N GLN A 415 -21.40 -39.52 31.83
CA GLN A 415 -22.24 -39.37 30.63
C GLN A 415 -23.41 -38.41 30.91
N ALA A 416 -23.64 -37.44 30.02
CA ALA A 416 -24.95 -36.86 29.76
C ALA A 416 -25.02 -36.34 28.31
N SER A 417 -26.14 -36.59 27.67
CA SER A 417 -26.48 -36.38 26.26
C SER A 417 -27.41 -35.19 26.03
N GLU A 418 -27.58 -34.85 24.74
CA GLU A 418 -28.61 -34.00 24.06
C GLU A 418 -28.21 -32.55 23.79
N LYS A 419 -27.96 -32.15 22.53
CA LYS A 419 -28.84 -31.93 21.34
C LYS A 419 -29.58 -30.57 21.35
N GLY A 420 -29.20 -29.75 20.37
CA GLY A 420 -30.10 -28.85 19.63
C GLY A 420 -30.03 -27.36 19.98
N LEU A 421 -29.50 -26.53 19.09
CA LEU A 421 -30.27 -25.61 18.23
C LEU A 421 -29.32 -24.65 17.50
N GLY A 422 -29.55 -24.51 16.20
CA GLY A 422 -28.86 -23.56 15.33
C GLY A 422 -29.52 -22.17 15.33
N GLU A 423 -28.92 -21.32 14.51
CA GLU A 423 -29.32 -19.94 14.15
C GLU A 423 -28.91 -18.83 15.13
N ASN A 424 -27.65 -18.39 15.05
CA ASN A 424 -27.22 -16.98 15.16
C ASN A 424 -25.74 -16.74 14.80
N ALA A 425 -25.25 -17.37 13.72
CA ALA A 425 -23.82 -17.37 13.37
C ALA A 425 -23.24 -16.04 12.84
N SER A 426 -24.04 -14.99 12.64
CA SER A 426 -23.59 -13.74 12.02
C SER A 426 -23.42 -12.56 12.98
N ARG A 427 -23.86 -12.67 14.25
CA ARG A 427 -23.67 -11.65 15.29
C ARG A 427 -22.62 -12.02 16.35
N GLU A 428 -22.30 -13.31 16.49
CA GLU A 428 -21.20 -13.76 17.35
C GLU A 428 -19.82 -13.47 16.74
N GLN A 429 -19.69 -13.52 15.40
CA GLN A 429 -18.42 -13.26 14.72
C GLN A 429 -17.92 -11.82 14.85
N GLN A 430 -18.81 -10.82 14.95
CA GLN A 430 -18.42 -9.43 15.21
C GLN A 430 -18.10 -9.16 16.68
N ARG A 431 -18.64 -9.98 17.62
CA ARG A 431 -18.28 -9.88 19.04
C ARG A 431 -16.94 -10.55 19.34
N GLU A 432 -16.61 -11.65 18.68
CA GLU A 432 -15.29 -12.30 18.78
C GLU A 432 -14.15 -11.41 18.24
N GLU A 433 -14.44 -10.47 17.32
CA GLU A 433 -13.50 -9.45 16.86
C GLU A 433 -13.19 -8.36 17.91
N GLU A 434 -14.07 -8.11 18.88
CA GLU A 434 -13.84 -7.13 19.97
C GLU A 434 -13.36 -7.80 21.27
N GLU A 435 -13.88 -8.99 21.61
CA GLU A 435 -13.62 -9.66 22.89
C GLU A 435 -12.16 -10.19 23.00
N VAL A 436 -11.56 -10.60 21.88
CA VAL A 436 -10.13 -11.00 21.84
C VAL A 436 -9.18 -9.80 22.05
N TYR A 437 -9.65 -8.58 21.79
CA TYR A 437 -8.83 -7.36 21.90
C TYR A 437 -9.05 -6.61 23.22
N SER A 438 -10.24 -6.69 23.85
CA SER A 438 -10.49 -6.05 25.15
C SER A 438 -9.88 -6.78 26.35
N ASP A 439 -9.80 -8.12 26.31
CA ASP A 439 -9.24 -8.90 27.43
C ASP A 439 -7.71 -8.80 27.57
N SER A 440 -7.04 -8.14 26.62
CA SER A 440 -5.59 -7.94 26.62
C SER A 440 -5.12 -6.76 27.49
N GLU A 441 -6.02 -5.89 27.98
CA GLU A 441 -5.68 -4.78 28.86
C GLU A 441 -5.70 -5.15 30.36
N SER A 442 -6.38 -6.23 30.76
CA SER A 442 -6.64 -6.52 32.19
C SER A 442 -5.71 -7.56 32.82
N VAL A 443 -4.99 -8.37 32.04
CA VAL A 443 -4.20 -9.51 32.58
C VAL A 443 -2.72 -9.17 32.83
N ALA A 444 -2.23 -7.99 32.44
CA ALA A 444 -0.82 -7.60 32.61
C ALA A 444 -0.48 -6.93 33.96
N PHE A 445 -1.43 -6.80 34.89
CA PHE A 445 -1.22 -6.15 36.20
C PHE A 445 -1.39 -7.14 37.36
N GLY A 446 -0.58 -8.20 37.40
CA GLY A 446 -0.69 -9.12 38.54
C GLY A 446 0.19 -10.35 38.49
N LYS A 447 1.52 -10.14 38.53
CA LYS A 447 2.54 -11.00 39.19
C LYS A 447 3.89 -10.85 38.49
N LEU A 448 4.75 -9.96 39.02
CA LEU A 448 6.20 -10.18 38.98
C LEU A 448 6.94 -9.19 39.91
N VAL A 449 7.08 -9.48 41.20
CA VAL A 449 8.25 -9.05 41.99
C VAL A 449 8.43 -9.98 43.19
N ALA A 450 9.38 -10.91 43.09
CA ALA A 450 10.11 -11.52 44.19
C ALA A 450 11.32 -12.21 43.54
N GLY A 451 12.57 -11.91 43.79
CA GLY A 451 13.26 -10.98 44.66
C GLY A 451 14.74 -11.28 44.42
N ILE A 452 15.49 -10.33 43.87
CA ILE A 452 16.95 -10.40 43.80
C ILE A 452 17.45 -9.02 44.26
N PRO A 453 18.28 -8.94 45.32
CA PRO A 453 18.80 -7.66 45.79
C PRO A 453 19.77 -7.07 44.77
N VAL A 454 19.62 -5.77 44.54
CA VAL A 454 20.31 -4.94 43.52
C VAL A 454 21.84 -4.97 43.66
N GLU A 455 22.38 -5.41 44.80
CA GLU A 455 23.82 -5.47 45.07
C GLU A 455 24.56 -6.61 44.34
N GLU A 456 23.86 -7.61 43.81
CA GLU A 456 24.49 -8.73 43.09
C GLU A 456 24.66 -8.48 41.58
N LEU A 457 23.87 -7.56 41.01
CA LEU A 457 23.98 -7.13 39.60
C LEU A 457 25.20 -6.24 39.35
N GLU A 458 25.59 -5.38 40.30
CA GLU A 458 26.77 -4.52 40.15
C GLU A 458 28.12 -5.27 40.26
N ARG A 459 28.10 -6.51 40.77
CA ARG A 459 29.31 -7.33 40.93
C ARG A 459 29.69 -8.08 39.66
N LEU A 460 28.72 -8.38 38.80
CA LEU A 460 28.92 -9.07 37.52
C LEU A 460 29.44 -8.14 36.41
N GLU A 461 29.15 -6.84 36.46
CA GLU A 461 29.63 -5.87 35.46
C GLU A 461 31.10 -5.45 35.66
N ARG A 462 31.69 -5.63 36.85
CA ARG A 462 33.10 -5.26 37.12
C ARG A 462 34.11 -6.40 36.94
N GLY A 463 33.66 -7.59 36.56
CA GLY A 463 34.50 -8.79 36.45
C GLY A 463 35.05 -9.12 35.05
N SER A 464 34.66 -8.37 34.00
CA SER A 464 34.99 -8.73 32.60
C SER A 464 35.92 -7.75 31.87
N LEU A 465 36.74 -7.00 32.62
CA LEU A 465 37.90 -6.30 32.06
C LEU A 465 39.15 -6.70 32.85
N GLY A 466 39.79 -7.77 32.40
CA GLY A 466 41.05 -8.32 32.89
C GLY A 466 41.57 -9.38 31.95
#